data_AF-A0A930HX10-F1
#
_entry.id   AF-A0A930HX10-F1
#
_cell.length_a   1.000
_cell.length_b   1.000
_cell.length_c   1.000
_cell.angle_alpha   90.00
_cell.angle_beta   90.00
_cell.angle_gamma   90.00
#
_symmetry.space_group_name_H-M   'P 1'
#
loop_
_entity.id
_entity.type
_entity.pdbx_description
1 polymer ?
#
loop_
_entity_poly.entity_id
_entity_poly.type
_entity_poly.pdbx_seq_one_letter_code
_entity_poly.pdbx_strand_id
1 'polypeptide(L)' 'MKIVYCISAMFKSGGIERVIANKVNYHVNHGYEACIITTDQAGRPDFFPIDERVVTHCAFDSIIRLLLPLFK' A
#
# COMPACT_ATOMS: atom_id res chain seq x y z
N MET A 1 -13.51 -8.57 -0.39
CA MET A 1 -13.29 -7.55 -1.44
C MET A 1 -11.86 -7.06 -1.30
N LYS A 2 -11.14 -6.90 -2.42
CA LYS A 2 -9.74 -6.46 -2.46
C LYS A 2 -9.66 -4.96 -2.76
N ILE A 3 -8.84 -4.21 -2.02
CA ILE A 3 -8.68 -2.75 -2.14
C ILE A 3 -7.21 -2.41 -2.36
N VAL A 4 -6.92 -1.60 -3.38
CA VAL A 4 -5.54 -1.24 -3.74
C VAL A 4 -5.34 0.26 -3.63
N TYR A 5 -4.29 0.68 -2.93
CA TYR A 5 -3.85 2.05 -2.78
C TYR A 5 -2.58 2.27 -3.57
N CYS A 6 -2.58 3.19 -4.53
CA CYS A 6 -1.38 3.57 -5.27
C CYS A 6 -0.90 4.93 -4.77
N ILE A 7 0.35 5.00 -4.32
CA ILE A 7 1.00 6.24 -3.86
C ILE A 7 2.47 6.26 -4.29
N SER A 8 3.13 7.41 -4.32
CA SER A 8 4.58 7.45 -4.58
C SER A 8 5.35 6.71 -3.49
N ALA A 9 5.11 7.03 -2.23
CA ALA A 9 5.71 6.38 -1.08
C ALA A 9 4.93 6.66 0.21
N MET A 10 5.16 5.82 1.22
CA MET A 10 4.61 5.88 2.57
C MET A 10 5.65 6.33 3.61
N PHE A 11 6.93 6.50 3.26
CA PHE A 11 7.98 6.99 4.17
C PHE A 11 7.90 8.49 4.50
N LYS A 12 6.97 9.23 3.89
CA LYS A 12 6.82 10.68 4.08
C LYS A 12 5.81 10.97 5.20
N SER A 13 6.05 12.04 5.96
CA SER A 13 5.16 12.50 7.02
C SER A 13 3.97 13.34 6.51
N GLY A 14 3.48 13.08 5.30
CA GLY A 14 2.47 13.88 4.64
C GLY A 14 1.04 13.52 5.05
N GLY A 15 0.10 14.38 4.67
CA GLY A 15 -1.32 14.18 4.97
C GLY A 15 -1.92 12.99 4.21
N ILE A 16 -1.45 12.74 2.99
CA ILE A 16 -1.96 11.63 2.15
C ILE A 16 -1.55 10.29 2.77
N GLU A 17 -0.29 10.16 3.16
CA GLU A 17 0.26 8.98 3.80
C GLU A 17 -0.49 8.66 5.10
N ARG A 18 -0.81 9.69 5.90
CA ARG A 18 -1.65 9.52 7.10
C ARG A 18 -3.03 8.99 6.77
N VAL A 19 -3.69 9.55 5.76
CA VAL A 19 -5.04 9.14 5.35
C VAL A 19 -5.03 7.71 4.81
N ILE A 20 -4.04 7.34 4.00
CA ILE A 20 -3.91 5.98 3.47
C ILE A 20 -3.66 4.99 4.60
N ALA A 21 -2.74 5.27 5.53
CA ALA A 21 -2.48 4.42 6.69
C ALA A 21 -3.76 4.19 7.52
N ASN A 22 -4.54 5.26 7.78
CA ASN A 22 -5.80 5.12 8.52
C ASN A 22 -6.82 4.26 7.75
N LYS A 23 -6.98 4.50 6.45
CA LYS A 23 -7.95 3.77 5.62
C LYS A 23 -7.57 2.30 5.48
N VAL A 24 -6.33 2.02 5.11
CA VAL A 24 -5.87 0.65 4.87
C VAL A 24 -6.01 -0.21 6.13
N ASN A 25 -5.65 0.36 7.30
CA ASN A 25 -5.80 -0.28 8.60
C ASN A 25 -7.28 -0.48 8.97
N TYR A 26 -8.13 0.52 8.71
CA TYR A 26 -9.57 0.37 8.87
C TYR A 26 -10.12 -0.78 8.03
N HIS A 27 -9.71 -0.87 6.76
CA HIS A 27 -10.21 -1.90 5.86
C HIS A 27 -9.82 -3.31 6.30
N VAL A 28 -8.56 -3.55 6.66
CA VAL A 28 -8.15 -4.88 7.15
C VAL A 28 -8.84 -5.25 8.47
N ASN A 29 -9.13 -4.27 9.33
CA ASN A 29 -9.92 -4.48 10.54
C ASN A 29 -11.39 -4.84 10.27
N HIS A 30 -11.91 -4.55 9.08
CA HIS A 30 -13.28 -4.87 8.67
C HIS A 30 -13.34 -6.06 7.70
N GLY A 31 -12.29 -6.87 7.64
CA GLY A 31 -12.26 -8.10 6.83
C GLY A 31 -12.04 -7.87 5.34
N TYR A 32 -11.58 -6.68 4.94
CA TYR A 32 -11.15 -6.41 3.58
C TYR A 32 -9.67 -6.78 3.40
N GLU A 33 -9.32 -7.23 2.20
CA GLU A 33 -7.93 -7.41 1.80
C GLU A 33 -7.44 -6.10 1.21
N ALA A 34 -6.32 -5.57 1.72
CA ALA A 34 -5.81 -4.27 1.30
C ALA A 34 -4.34 -4.34 0.88
N CYS A 35 -4.00 -3.64 -0.19
CA CYS A 35 -2.67 -3.59 -0.79
C CYS A 35 -2.24 -2.14 -1.03
N ILE A 36 -0.96 -1.83 -0.81
CA ILE A 36 -0.35 -0.55 -1.15
C ILE A 36 0.71 -0.78 -2.22
N ILE A 37 0.60 -0.06 -3.32
CA ILE A 37 1.60 -0.02 -4.38
C ILE A 37 2.30 1.34 -4.31
N THR A 38 3.62 1.29 -4.20
CA THR A 38 4.53 2.42 -4.14
C THR A 38 5.44 2.45 -5.35
N THR A 39 5.95 3.61 -5.76
CA THR A 39 6.98 3.73 -6.81
C THR A 39 8.34 4.03 -6.22
N ASP A 40 8.37 4.80 -5.13
CA ASP A 40 9.58 5.42 -4.62
C ASP A 40 9.94 4.94 -3.21
N GLN A 41 9.22 3.94 -2.67
CA GLN A 41 9.44 3.47 -1.29
C GLN A 41 10.89 3.05 -1.09
N ALA A 42 11.50 2.40 -2.09
CA ALA A 42 12.92 2.05 -2.14
C ALA A 42 13.43 1.41 -0.83
N GLY A 43 12.62 0.55 -0.20
CA GLY A 43 12.94 -0.15 1.05
C GLY A 43 12.92 0.72 2.31
N ARG A 44 12.50 1.98 2.21
CA ARG A 44 12.35 2.87 3.37
C ARG A 44 11.16 2.42 4.23
N PRO A 45 11.23 2.61 5.56
CA PRO A 45 10.12 2.29 6.44
C PRO A 45 8.96 3.27 6.21
N ASP A 46 7.75 2.80 6.42
CA ASP A 46 6.57 3.65 6.43
C ASP A 46 6.65 4.65 7.59
N PHE A 47 6.22 5.88 7.34
CA PHE A 47 6.23 6.91 8.38
C PHE A 47 5.10 6.70 9.39
N PHE A 48 3.92 6.32 8.89
CA PHE A 48 2.76 5.99 9.70
C PHE A 48 2.65 4.47 9.84
N PRO A 49 2.20 3.96 10.99
CA PRO A 49 2.07 2.53 11.21
C PRO A 49 1.03 1.94 10.26
N ILE A 50 1.43 0.90 9.54
CA ILE A 50 0.56 0.11 8.67
C ILE A 50 0.41 -1.27 9.31
N ASP A 51 -0.81 -1.78 9.33
CA ASP A 51 -1.12 -3.11 9.81
C ASP A 51 -0.38 -4.16 8.98
N GLU A 52 0.20 -5.16 9.65
CA GLU A 52 1.03 -6.19 9.01
C GLU A 52 0.29 -7.04 7.97
N ARG A 53 -1.05 -7.06 7.99
CA ARG A 53 -1.88 -7.76 6.99
C ARG A 53 -1.92 -7.03 5.65
N VAL A 54 -1.45 -5.79 5.58
CA VAL A 54 -1.43 -4.99 4.36
C VAL A 54 -0.24 -5.38 3.50
N VAL A 55 -0.51 -5.78 2.26
CA VAL A 55 0.55 -6.13 1.30
C VAL A 55 1.11 -4.86 0.69
N THR A 56 2.42 -4.62 0.80
CA THR A 56 3.07 -3.45 0.19
C THR A 56 4.03 -3.85 -0.94
N HIS A 57 3.92 -3.19 -2.09
CA HIS A 57 4.80 -3.38 -3.25
C HIS A 57 5.52 -2.07 -3.59
N CYS A 58 6.79 -2.14 -4.02
CA CYS A 58 7.55 -0.99 -4.52
C CYS A 58 7.96 -1.24 -5.97
N ALA A 59 7.60 -0.34 -6.88
CA ALA A 59 7.69 -0.55 -8.31
C ALA A 59 8.99 0.01 -8.91
N PHE A 60 9.74 -0.87 -9.58
CA PHE A 60 10.40 -0.56 -10.85
C PHE A 60 9.54 -1.24 -11.96
N ASP A 61 9.27 -0.51 -13.04
CA ASP A 61 8.16 -0.61 -14.01
C ASP A 61 7.78 -1.98 -14.64
N SER A 62 8.53 -3.05 -14.43
CA SER A 62 8.21 -4.39 -14.99
C SER A 62 7.23 -5.20 -14.11
N ILE A 63 7.13 -4.85 -12.81
CA ILE A 63 6.46 -5.68 -11.79
C ILE A 63 4.94 -5.45 -11.72
N ILE A 64 4.44 -4.21 -11.85
CA ILE A 64 2.98 -3.95 -11.86
C ILE A 64 2.29 -4.59 -13.07
N ARG A 65 2.98 -4.73 -14.21
CA ARG A 65 2.48 -5.44 -15.40
C ARG A 65 2.28 -6.95 -15.18
N LEU A 66 2.93 -7.52 -14.16
CA LEU A 66 2.76 -8.91 -13.70
C LEU A 66 1.72 -9.04 -12.57
N LEU A 67 1.39 -7.95 -11.87
CA LEU A 67 0.35 -7.91 -10.83
C LEU A 67 -1.08 -7.91 -11.41
N LEU A 68 -1.23 -7.70 -12.72
CA LEU A 68 -2.51 -7.68 -13.46
C LEU A 68 -3.43 -8.91 -13.26
N PRO A 69 -2.93 -10.16 -13.12
CA PRO A 69 -3.77 -11.35 -12.91
C PRO A 69 -4.01 -11.73 -11.43
N LEU A 70 -3.26 -11.16 -10.47
CA LEU A 70 -3.30 -11.51 -9.04
C LEU A 70 -4.23 -10.60 -8.21
N PHE A 71 -4.87 -9.64 -8.89
CA PHE A 71 -6.13 -9.05 -8.45
C PHE A 71 -7.36 -9.93 -8.81
N LYS A 72 -7.14 -11.17 -9.29
CA LYS A 72 -8.07 -12.30 -9.10
C LYS A 72 -7.88 -12.94 -7.73
#